data_AF-A0A0B6Y6U6-F1
#
_entry.id   AF-A0A0B6Y6U6-F1
#
_cell.length_a   1.000
_cell.length_b   1.000
_cell.length_c   1.000
_cell.angle_alpha   90.00
_cell.angle_beta   90.00
_cell.angle_gamma   90.00
#
_symmetry.space_group_name_H-M   'P 1'
#
loop_
_entity.id
_entity.type
_entity.pdbx_description
1 polymer ?
#
loop_
_entity_poly.entity_id
_entity_poly.type
_entity_poly.pdbx_seq_one_letter_code
_entity_poly.pdbx_strand_id
1 'polypeptide(L)' 'KFPQCFFPELKWSRKGFLRTRWSINNCIFDLVNIHLFHDDSNIVAMETSPSVYLENRQRTLLHTLQRFENDK' A
#
# COMPACT_ATOMS: atom_id res chain seq x y z
N LYS A 1 4.09 -8.31 -0.37
CA LYS A 1 5.06 -7.32 0.16
C LYS A 1 5.41 -6.33 -0.94
N PHE A 2 5.74 -5.08 -0.62
CA PHE A 2 6.17 -4.13 -1.65
C PHE A 2 7.61 -4.39 -2.13
N PRO A 3 7.91 -4.15 -3.43
CA PRO A 3 9.27 -4.18 -3.96
C PRO A 3 10.24 -3.23 -3.24
N GLN A 4 11.51 -3.64 -3.13
CA GLN A 4 12.59 -2.90 -2.46
C GLN A 4 12.79 -1.48 -3.01
N CYS A 5 12.54 -1.26 -4.30
CA CYS A 5 12.68 0.05 -4.93
C CYS A 5 11.75 1.13 -4.35
N PHE A 6 10.70 0.74 -3.61
CA PHE A 6 9.83 1.68 -2.90
C PHE A 6 10.38 2.14 -1.55
N PHE A 7 11.49 1.58 -1.06
CA PHE A 7 12.08 1.92 0.23
C PHE A 7 13.60 1.67 0.21
N PRO A 8 14.36 2.38 -0.66
CA PRO A 8 15.77 2.09 -0.92
C PRO A 8 16.66 2.17 0.32
N GLU A 9 16.29 3.01 1.30
CA GLU A 9 17.07 3.24 2.53
C GLU A 9 16.91 2.12 3.57
N LEU A 10 15.85 1.31 3.47
CA LEU A 10 15.52 0.27 4.45
C LEU A 10 15.75 -1.11 3.86
N LYS A 11 16.60 -1.94 4.49
CA LYS A 11 16.88 -3.30 3.98
C LYS A 11 15.65 -4.21 3.89
N TRP A 12 14.67 -4.01 4.78
CA TRP A 12 13.46 -4.82 4.86
C TRP A 12 12.29 -3.99 5.37
N SER A 13 11.09 -4.31 4.86
CA SER A 13 9.85 -3.68 5.31
C SER A 13 8.74 -4.71 5.49
N ARG A 14 7.88 -4.50 6.50
CA ARG A 14 6.62 -5.23 6.70
C ARG A 14 5.45 -4.63 5.90
N LYS A 15 5.70 -3.63 5.05
CA LYS A 15 4.67 -2.99 4.21
C LYS A 15 4.29 -3.86 3.00
N GLY A 16 3.03 -3.81 2.60
CA GLY A 16 2.48 -4.61 1.52
C GLY A 16 0.96 -4.71 1.61
N PHE A 17 0.40 -5.65 0.88
CA PHE A 17 -1.03 -5.96 0.94
C PHE A 17 -1.27 -7.48 0.95
N LEU A 18 -2.46 -7.86 1.39
CA LEU A 18 -3.07 -9.18 1.25
C LEU A 18 -4.38 -9.00 0.48
N ARG A 19 -4.65 -9.90 -0.47
CA ARG A 19 -5.89 -9.97 -1.23
C ARG A 19 -6.48 -11.36 -1.08
N THR A 20 -7.78 -11.42 -0.84
CA THR A 20 -8.57 -12.66 -1.02
C THR A 20 -9.72 -12.37 -1.97
N ARG A 21 -9.90 -13.22 -2.97
CA ARG A 21 -11.00 -13.15 -3.93
C ARG A 21 -12.07 -14.15 -3.54
N TRP A 22 -13.31 -13.69 -3.45
CA TRP A 22 -14.46 -14.48 -3.04
C TRP A 22 -15.50 -14.49 -4.15
N SER A 23 -16.22 -15.61 -4.27
CA SER A 23 -17.40 -15.75 -5.13
C SER A 23 -18.54 -16.23 -4.25
N ILE A 24 -19.51 -15.36 -3.98
CA ILE A 24 -20.67 -15.66 -3.12
C ILE A 24 -21.92 -15.23 -3.87
N ASN A 25 -22.90 -16.12 -4.03
CA ASN A 25 -24.17 -15.85 -4.72
C ASN A 25 -23.98 -15.17 -6.09
N ASN A 26 -23.05 -15.70 -6.90
CA ASN A 26 -22.67 -15.15 -8.21
C ASN A 26 -22.09 -13.71 -8.19
N CYS A 27 -21.75 -13.18 -7.01
CA CYS A 27 -21.02 -11.94 -6.86
C CYS A 27 -19.54 -12.24 -6.59
N ILE A 28 -18.66 -11.79 -7.48
CA ILE A 28 -17.21 -11.87 -7.30
C ILE A 28 -16.73 -10.54 -6.72
N PHE A 29 -16.01 -10.59 -5.61
CA PHE A 29 -15.42 -9.41 -5.00
C PHE A 29 -14.06 -9.73 -4.35
N ASP A 30 -13.25 -8.68 -4.21
CA ASP A 30 -11.94 -8.75 -3.58
C ASP A 30 -11.99 -8.06 -2.21
N LEU A 31 -11.50 -8.75 -1.18
CA LEU A 31 -11.19 -8.15 0.11
C LEU A 31 -9.70 -7.90 0.17
N VAL A 32 -9.33 -6.63 0.37
CA VAL A 32 -7.93 -6.19 0.35
C VAL A 32 -7.58 -5.55 1.68
N ASN A 33 -6.54 -6.07 2.32
CA ASN A 33 -5.92 -5.45 3.47
C ASN A 33 -4.57 -4.88 3.04
N ILE A 34 -4.37 -3.56 3.18
CA ILE A 34 -3.17 -2.85 2.76
C ILE A 34 -2.49 -2.16 3.95
N HIS A 35 -1.18 -2.33 4.04
CA HIS A 35 -0.32 -1.70 5.03
C HIS A 35 0.72 -0.84 4.32
N LEU A 36 0.43 0.47 4.25
CA LEU A 36 1.27 1.48 3.62
C LEU A 36 2.38 1.99 4.55
N PHE A 37 3.30 2.76 3.98
CA PHE A 37 4.29 3.55 4.73
C PHE A 37 3.57 4.59 5.58
N HIS A 38 4.10 4.89 6.76
CA HIS A 38 3.50 5.89 7.65
C HIS A 38 4.56 6.62 8.45
N ASP A 39 4.23 7.84 8.84
CA ASP A 39 4.91 8.60 9.89
C ASP A 39 4.67 7.95 11.25
N ASP A 40 5.48 8.30 12.25
CA ASP A 40 5.24 7.90 13.64
C ASP A 40 3.99 8.59 14.20
N SER A 41 3.72 9.83 13.77
CA SER A 41 2.50 10.57 14.10
C SER A 41 2.02 11.37 12.89
N ASN A 42 0.81 11.05 12.41
CA ASN A 42 0.19 11.80 11.31
C ASN A 42 -0.15 13.24 11.72
N ILE A 43 -0.41 13.49 13.00
CA ILE A 43 -0.75 14.84 13.50
C ILE A 43 0.48 15.74 13.39
N VAL A 44 1.64 15.26 13.86
CA VAL A 44 2.90 16.00 13.76
C VAL A 44 3.33 16.16 12.30
N ALA A 45 3.19 15.11 11.49
CA ALA A 45 3.53 15.16 10.07
C ALA A 45 2.71 16.19 9.26
N MET A 46 1.52 16.58 9.74
CA MET A 46 0.72 17.64 9.12
C MET A 46 1.32 19.04 9.31
N GLU A 47 2.09 19.26 10.38
CA GLU A 47 2.74 20.56 10.66
C GLU A 47 3.79 20.91 9.61
N THR A 48 4.44 19.90 9.02
CA THR A 48 5.48 20.05 7.99
C THR A 48 5.09 19.35 6.69
N SER A 49 3.80 19.34 6.36
CA SER A 49 3.28 18.68 5.16
C SER A 49 3.92 19.23 3.88
N PRO A 50 4.28 18.38 2.89
CA PRO A 50 4.05 16.94 2.86
C PRO A 50 5.05 16.13 3.69
N SER A 51 4.54 15.07 4.33
CA SER A 51 5.38 14.03 4.96
C SER A 51 6.38 13.44 3.98
N VAL A 52 7.57 13.10 4.47
CA VAL A 52 8.60 12.36 3.72
C VAL A 52 8.11 11.01 3.19
N TYR A 53 7.06 10.42 3.78
CA TYR A 53 6.47 9.15 3.35
C TYR A 53 5.32 9.32 2.35
N LEU A 54 4.91 10.56 2.01
CA LEU A 54 3.81 10.81 1.09
C LEU A 54 4.01 10.08 -0.25
N GLU A 55 5.18 10.26 -0.87
CA GLU A 55 5.47 9.64 -2.16
C GLU A 55 5.50 8.12 -2.08
N ASN A 56 6.03 7.54 -1.00
CA ASN A 56 6.05 6.09 -0.82
C ASN A 56 4.63 5.55 -0.69
N ARG A 57 3.75 6.22 0.07
CA ARG A 57 2.32 5.86 0.19
C ARG A 57 1.64 5.89 -1.17
N GLN A 58 1.80 6.97 -1.93
CA GLN A 58 1.19 7.13 -3.25
C GLN A 58 1.67 6.05 -4.22
N ARG A 59 3.00 5.90 -4.36
CA ARG A 59 3.59 4.93 -5.28
C ARG A 59 3.20 3.49 -4.97
N THR A 60 3.16 3.12 -3.69
CA THR A 60 2.83 1.75 -3.28
C THR A 60 1.33 1.45 -3.35
N LEU A 61 0.47 2.46 -3.13
CA LEU A 61 -0.96 2.33 -3.40
C LEU A 61 -1.22 2.12 -4.89
N LEU A 62 -0.64 2.96 -5.75
CA LEU A 62 -0.78 2.82 -7.21
C LEU A 62 -0.28 1.46 -7.69
N HIS A 63 0.87 1.01 -7.21
CA HIS A 63 1.39 -0.32 -7.51
C HIS A 63 0.41 -1.44 -7.11
N THR A 64 -0.27 -1.30 -5.96
CA THR A 64 -1.27 -2.27 -5.49
C THR A 64 -2.48 -2.32 -6.43
N LEU A 65 -3.02 -1.16 -6.81
CA LEU A 65 -4.17 -1.06 -7.71
C LEU A 65 -3.85 -1.61 -9.10
N GLN A 66 -2.70 -1.22 -9.67
CA GLN A 66 -2.22 -1.74 -10.95
C GLN A 66 -2.03 -3.26 -10.91
N ARG A 67 -1.57 -3.81 -9.78
CA ARG A 67 -1.46 -5.27 -9.66
C ARG A 67 -2.84 -5.93 -9.75
N PHE A 68 -3.88 -5.35 -9.18
CA PHE A 68 -5.24 -5.91 -9.24
C PHE A 68 -5.87 -5.79 -10.62
N GLU A 69 -5.66 -4.69 -11.32
CA GLU A 69 -6.16 -4.49 -12.69
C GLU A 69 -5.57 -5.49 -13.68
N ASN A 70 -4.27 -5.80 -13.52
CA ASN A 70 -3.56 -6.73 -14.38
C ASN A 70 -3.73 -8.20 -13.99
N ASP A 71 -4.23 -8.48 -12.78
CA ASP A 71 -4.45 -9.83 -12.23
C ASP A 71 -5.93 -10.18 -12.39
N LYS A 72 -6.32 -10.47 -13.64
CA LYS A 72 -7.66 -10.92 -14.01
C LYS A 72 -7.94 -12.32 -13.49
#